data_AF-A0A1H2BDT9-F1
#
_entry.id   AF-A0A1H2BDT9-F1
#
_cell.length_a   1.000
_cell.length_b   1.000
_cell.length_c   1.000
_cell.angle_alpha   90.00
_cell.angle_beta   90.00
_cell.angle_gamma   90.00
#
_symmetry.space_group_name_H-M   'P 1'
#
loop_
_entity.id
_entity.type
_entity.pdbx_description
1 polymer ?
#
loop_
_entity_poly.entity_id
_entity_poly.type
_entity_poly.pdbx_seq_one_letter_code
_entity_poly.pdbx_strand_id
1 'polypeptide(L)'
;MSNYTFDFVQADAVLTDMNNINKKIQTSLDEMESTVEASLKEWTGAARDQYYVSKLAWNNAADNMVVYLEQARQTLLTISDNYGTTEQRHAMIWNDVRGG
;
A
#
# COMPACT_ATOMS: atom_id res chain seq x y z
N MET A 1 25.32 20.91 5.88
CA MET A 1 23.95 20.55 5.43
C MET A 1 23.79 19.07 5.75
N SER A 2 22.77 18.69 6.51
CA SER A 2 22.48 17.27 6.70
C SER A 2 21.96 16.74 5.36
N ASN A 3 22.71 15.84 4.71
CA ASN A 3 22.22 15.15 3.53
C ASN A 3 21.17 14.14 4.00
N TYR A 4 19.91 14.54 4.01
CA TYR A 4 18.81 13.62 4.19
C TYR A 4 18.66 12.81 2.91
N THR A 5 19.31 11.65 2.85
CA THR A 5 19.10 10.67 1.78
C THR A 5 17.85 9.88 2.10
N PHE A 6 16.82 9.96 1.26
CA PHE A 6 15.65 9.10 1.37
C PHE A 6 16.03 7.66 0.98
N ASP A 7 15.73 6.68 1.85
CA ASP A 7 15.99 5.27 1.57
C ASP A 7 14.84 4.64 0.78
N PHE A 8 14.97 4.67 -0.55
CA PHE A 8 13.99 4.09 -1.47
C PHE A 8 13.87 2.56 -1.34
N VAL A 9 14.95 1.88 -0.95
CA VAL A 9 14.96 0.42 -0.78
C VAL A 9 14.10 0.03 0.42
N GLN A 10 14.27 0.73 1.55
CA GLN A 10 13.45 0.51 2.73
C GLN A 10 11.97 0.84 2.47
N ALA A 11 11.69 1.93 1.74
CA ALA A 11 10.31 2.32 1.43
C ALA A 11 9.59 1.28 0.56
N ASP A 12 10.24 0.73 -0.48
CA ASP A 12 9.68 -0.35 -1.31
C ASP A 12 9.48 -1.66 -0.53
N ALA A 13 10.41 -1.99 0.38
CA ALA A 13 10.28 -3.16 1.25
C ALA A 13 9.03 -3.06 2.14
N VAL A 14 8.78 -1.88 2.74
CA VAL A 14 7.58 -1.64 3.56
C VAL A 14 6.30 -1.81 2.73
N LEU A 15 6.25 -1.27 1.50
CA LEU A 15 5.07 -1.44 0.64
C LEU A 15 4.84 -2.90 0.26
N THR A 16 5.91 -3.66 0.03
CA THR A 16 5.83 -5.10 -0.24
C THR A 16 5.29 -5.86 0.97
N ASP A 17 5.77 -5.54 2.17
CA ASP A 17 5.28 -6.13 3.41
C ASP A 17 3.81 -5.80 3.68
N MET A 18 3.40 -4.55 3.46
CA MET A 18 2.01 -4.15 3.58
C MET A 18 1.10 -4.89 2.58
N ASN A 19 1.55 -5.10 1.34
CA ASN A 19 0.81 -5.91 0.37
C ASN A 19 0.67 -7.36 0.82
N ASN A 20 1.74 -7.95 1.37
CA ASN A 20 1.69 -9.31 1.92
C ASN A 20 0.74 -9.42 3.11
N ILE A 21 0.71 -8.41 3.99
CA ILE A 21 -0.25 -8.32 5.10
C ILE A 21 -1.68 -8.20 4.54
N ASN A 22 -1.91 -7.38 3.52
CA ASN A 22 -3.24 -7.23 2.93
C ASN A 22 -3.77 -8.55 2.35
N LYS A 23 -2.92 -9.32 1.67
CA LYS A 23 -3.28 -10.68 1.20
C LYS A 23 -3.68 -11.60 2.35
N LYS A 24 -2.96 -11.56 3.47
CA LYS A 24 -3.33 -12.32 4.67
C LYS A 24 -4.68 -11.88 5.24
N ILE A 25 -4.96 -10.57 5.25
CA ILE A 25 -6.26 -10.04 5.67
C ILE A 25 -7.37 -10.61 4.78
N GLN A 26 -7.21 -10.57 3.45
CA GLN A 26 -8.19 -11.14 2.51
C GLN A 26 -8.43 -12.62 2.79
N THR A 27 -7.37 -13.43 2.93
CA THR A 27 -7.50 -14.85 3.28
C THR A 27 -8.23 -15.07 4.60
N SER A 28 -7.92 -14.30 5.64
CA SER A 28 -8.63 -14.41 6.91
C SER A 28 -10.10 -13.99 6.83
N LEU A 29 -10.44 -13.00 5.98
CA LEU A 29 -11.83 -12.64 5.71
C LEU A 29 -12.56 -13.78 4.99
N ASP A 30 -11.94 -14.41 4.00
CA ASP A 30 -12.50 -15.56 3.28
C ASP A 30 -12.73 -16.78 4.19
N GLU A 31 -11.76 -17.08 5.07
CA GLU A 31 -11.86 -18.17 6.05
C GLU A 31 -12.98 -17.92 7.07
N MET A 32 -13.06 -16.69 7.57
CA MET A 32 -14.13 -16.26 8.47
C MET A 32 -15.48 -16.34 7.77
N GLU A 33 -15.59 -15.89 6.52
CA GLU A 33 -16.80 -15.96 5.71
C GLU A 33 -17.28 -17.40 5.56
N SER A 34 -16.39 -18.32 5.16
CA SER A 34 -16.71 -19.74 5.03
C SER A 34 -17.23 -20.34 6.34
N THR A 35 -16.61 -19.97 7.46
CA THR A 35 -17.01 -20.45 8.80
C THR A 35 -18.36 -19.88 9.23
N VAL A 36 -18.57 -18.57 9.04
CA VAL A 36 -19.79 -17.89 9.46
C VAL A 36 -20.96 -18.31 8.58
N GLU A 37 -20.78 -18.37 7.25
CA GLU A 37 -21.82 -18.75 6.29
C GLU A 37 -22.36 -20.16 6.51
N ALA A 38 -21.54 -21.08 7.04
CA ALA A 38 -22.00 -22.41 7.44
C ALA A 38 -23.10 -22.35 8.53
N SER A 39 -22.99 -21.41 9.47
CA SER A 39 -23.96 -21.19 10.56
C SER A 39 -24.99 -20.08 10.27
N LEU A 40 -24.76 -19.27 9.23
CA LEU A 40 -25.56 -18.09 8.92
C LEU A 40 -27.02 -18.42 8.58
N LYS A 41 -27.29 -19.65 8.12
CA LYS A 41 -28.66 -20.16 7.90
C LYS A 41 -29.48 -20.23 9.20
N GLU A 42 -28.82 -20.36 10.34
CA GLU A 42 -29.45 -20.40 11.66
C GLU A 42 -29.61 -18.99 12.26
N TRP A 43 -28.93 -17.99 11.69
CA TRP A 43 -29.02 -16.61 12.15
C TRP A 43 -30.30 -15.97 11.61
N THR A 44 -31.06 -15.32 12.48
CA THR A 44 -32.35 -14.69 12.13
C THR A 44 -32.32 -13.18 12.37
N GLY A 45 -33.08 -12.46 11.54
CA GLY A 45 -33.30 -11.02 11.69
C GLY A 45 -32.03 -10.17 11.58
N ALA A 46 -31.92 -9.16 12.45
CA ALA A 46 -30.94 -8.09 12.37
C ALA A 46 -29.47 -8.54 12.39
N ALA A 47 -29.15 -9.66 13.03
CA ALA A 47 -27.78 -10.17 13.10
C ALA A 47 -27.24 -10.61 11.73
N ARG A 48 -28.09 -11.28 10.94
CA ARG A 48 -27.75 -11.70 9.58
C ARG A 48 -27.57 -10.50 8.64
N ASP A 49 -28.46 -9.52 8.74
CA ASP A 49 -28.37 -8.31 7.93
C ASP A 49 -27.11 -7.51 8.26
N GLN A 50 -26.81 -7.35 9.56
CA GLN A 50 -25.61 -6.66 10.01
C GLN A 50 -24.33 -7.38 9.58
N TYR A 51 -24.33 -8.72 9.55
CA TYR A 51 -23.20 -9.48 9.02
C TYR A 51 -22.91 -9.11 7.56
N TYR A 52 -23.92 -9.06 6.69
CA TYR A 52 -23.70 -8.70 5.28
C TYR A 52 -23.22 -7.25 5.11
N VAL A 53 -23.71 -6.33 5.93
CA VAL A 53 -23.21 -4.93 5.94
C VAL A 53 -21.74 -4.89 6.32
N SER A 54 -21.36 -5.58 7.40
CA SER A 54 -19.97 -5.65 7.87
C SER A 54 -19.06 -6.33 6.84
N LYS A 55 -19.50 -7.45 6.26
CA LYS A 55 -18.80 -8.19 5.20
C LYS A 55 -18.47 -7.28 4.02
N LEU A 56 -19.45 -6.52 3.52
CA LEU A 56 -19.24 -5.58 2.44
C LEU A 56 -18.21 -4.51 2.81
N ALA A 57 -18.28 -3.97 4.03
CA ALA A 57 -17.34 -2.95 4.49
C ALA A 57 -15.91 -3.48 4.59
N TRP A 58 -15.72 -4.70 5.10
CA TRP A 58 -14.40 -5.31 5.21
C TRP A 58 -13.79 -5.60 3.84
N ASN A 59 -14.58 -6.15 2.91
CA ASN A 59 -14.11 -6.44 1.55
C ASN A 59 -13.70 -5.14 0.84
N ASN A 60 -14.54 -4.10 0.90
CA ASN A 60 -14.20 -2.80 0.35
C ASN A 60 -12.92 -2.21 0.95
N ALA A 61 -12.71 -2.36 2.25
CA ALA A 61 -11.50 -1.86 2.91
C ALA A 61 -10.24 -2.61 2.44
N ALA A 62 -10.31 -3.95 2.32
CA ALA A 62 -9.21 -4.77 1.83
C ALA A 62 -8.86 -4.48 0.37
N ASP A 63 -9.87 -4.23 -0.47
CA ASP A 63 -9.67 -3.87 -1.88
C ASP A 63 -9.07 -2.48 -2.04
N ASN A 64 -9.54 -1.50 -1.25
CA ASN A 64 -9.00 -0.14 -1.26
C ASN A 64 -7.52 -0.11 -0.85
N MET A 65 -7.10 -1.00 0.05
CA MET A 65 -5.70 -1.09 0.46
C MET A 65 -4.77 -1.42 -0.73
N VAL A 66 -5.22 -2.27 -1.66
CA VAL A 66 -4.45 -2.58 -2.89
C VAL A 66 -4.25 -1.33 -3.73
N VAL A 67 -5.31 -0.53 -3.89
CA VAL A 67 -5.26 0.74 -4.64
C VAL A 67 -4.29 1.72 -3.99
N TYR A 68 -4.37 1.90 -2.67
CA TYR A 68 -3.49 2.83 -1.96
C TYR A 68 -2.02 2.41 -1.99
N LEU A 69 -1.74 1.10 -1.90
CA LEU A 69 -0.38 0.59 -1.99
C LEU A 69 0.22 0.83 -3.37
N GLU A 70 -0.58 0.69 -4.43
CA GLU A 70 -0.11 1.00 -5.78
C GLU A 70 0.11 2.50 -5.98
N GLN A 71 -0.79 3.35 -5.50
CA GLN A 71 -0.59 4.80 -5.51
C GLN A 71 0.67 5.22 -4.75
N ALA A 72 0.93 4.59 -3.60
CA ALA A 72 2.14 4.83 -2.82
C ALA A 72 3.40 4.42 -3.61
N ARG A 73 3.38 3.26 -4.28
CA ARG A 73 4.49 2.82 -5.14
C ARG A 73 4.77 3.81 -6.26
N GLN A 74 3.73 4.27 -6.96
CA GLN A 74 3.87 5.26 -8.04
C GLN A 74 4.43 6.60 -7.53
N THR A 75 4.01 7.00 -6.32
CA THR A 75 4.54 8.21 -5.66
C THR A 75 6.02 8.04 -5.34
N LEU A 76 6.45 6.89 -4.81
CA LEU A 76 7.86 6.61 -4.54
C LEU A 76 8.71 6.63 -5.81
N LEU A 77 8.22 6.06 -6.91
CA LEU A 77 8.89 6.11 -8.22
C LEU A 77 9.08 7.55 -8.70
N THR A 78 8.01 8.35 -8.63
CA THR A 78 8.05 9.77 -8.99
C THR A 78 9.06 10.56 -8.14
N ILE A 79 9.12 10.28 -6.84
CA ILE A 79 10.10 10.90 -5.95
C ILE A 79 11.52 10.46 -6.35
N SER A 80 11.74 9.17 -6.64
CA SER A 80 13.04 8.64 -7.04
C SER A 80 13.58 9.29 -8.32
N ASP A 81 12.73 9.40 -9.35
CA ASP A 81 13.07 10.05 -10.62
C ASP A 81 13.42 11.53 -10.43
N ASN A 82 12.65 12.25 -9.60
CA ASN A 82 12.93 13.65 -9.29
C ASN A 82 14.26 13.84 -8.52
N TYR A 83 14.58 12.94 -7.60
CA TYR A 83 15.88 12.96 -6.91
C TYR A 83 17.04 12.70 -7.88
N GLY A 84 16.95 11.64 -8.70
CA GLY A 84 18.00 11.31 -9.67
C GLY A 84 18.25 12.42 -10.69
N THR A 85 17.19 13.04 -11.23
CA THR A 85 17.31 14.14 -12.20
C THR A 85 17.85 15.42 -11.57
N THR A 86 17.48 15.75 -10.33
CA THR A 86 17.99 16.93 -9.61
C THR A 86 19.47 16.78 -9.29
N GLU A 87 19.88 15.62 -8.79
CA GLU A 87 21.28 15.36 -8.44
C GLU A 87 22.18 15.34 -9.67
N GLN A 88 21.73 14.75 -10.78
CA GLN A 88 22.42 14.81 -12.08
C GLN A 88 22.58 16.26 -12.57
N ARG A 89 21.54 17.10 -12.49
CA ARG A 89 21.64 18.53 -12.87
C ARG A 89 22.62 19.29 -12.00
N HIS A 90 22.59 19.08 -10.69
CA HIS A 90 23.50 19.75 -9.76
C HIS A 90 24.95 19.35 -10.03
N ALA A 91 25.21 18.07 -10.31
CA ALA A 91 26.54 17.59 -10.72
C ALA A 91 27.01 18.23 -12.03
N MET A 92 26.14 18.39 -13.02
CA MET A 92 26.48 19.05 -14.29
C MET A 92 26.86 20.53 -14.09
N ILE A 93 26.05 21.29 -13.34
CA ILE A 93 26.32 22.71 -13.05
C ILE A 93 27.64 22.85 -12.27
N TRP A 94 27.88 22.00 -11.28
CA TRP A 94 29.13 22.04 -10.51
C TRP A 94 30.37 21.70 -11.35
N ASN A 95 30.25 20.79 -12.31
CA ASN A 95 31.34 20.45 -13.22
C ASN A 95 31.62 21.60 -14.22
N ASP A 96 30.57 22.25 -14.72
CA ASP A 96 30.67 23.42 -15.60
C ASP A 96 31.37 24.60 -14.90
N VAL A 97 31.02 24.88 -13.64
CA VAL A 97 31.60 25.96 -12.83
C VAL A 97 33.07 25.72 -12.44
N ARG A 98 33.55 24.46 -12.42
CA ARG A 98 34.95 24.12 -12.09
C ARG A 98 35.82 23.80 -13.32
N GLY A 99 35.23 23.75 -14.51
CA GLY A 99 35.89 23.43 -15.78
C GLY A 99 36.20 24.63 -16.67
N GLY A 100 36.08 25.87 -16.16
CA GLY A 100 36.41 27.12 -16.85
C GLY A 100 37.61 27.85 -16.25
#